data_AF-A0A355EAH0-F1
#
_entry.id   AF-A0A355EAH0-F1
#
_cell.length_a   1.000
_cell.length_b   1.000
_cell.length_c   1.000
_cell.angle_alpha   90.00
_cell.angle_beta   90.00
_cell.angle_gamma   90.00
#
_symmetry.space_group_name_H-M   'P 1'
#
loop_
_entity.id
_entity.type
_entity.pdbx_description
1 polymer ?
#
loop_
_entity_poly.entity_id
_entity_poly.type
_entity_poly.pdbx_seq_one_letter_code
_entity_poly.pdbx_strand_id
1 'polypeptide(L)'
;MFSLAAFAWLFWRLEARGAGSDGERTRLPLVSFVFFALWANLHAGFVYGLFLLGVYAVDEAAERRCRVPLLVLAAGVLGSCATPYGVRLPLMLWEHLREAEGIQRLILEWAPLSLSRPGHWPSWLLLFGAGLAALAALLRGRPARPARLVTLAIFGLAALRHARVLGAFATLAVPFVAAAAAAHWGDLRPRLRAALDSRALRASAMAACGLWGLWLTWPAGTFLAVSHEQLLPVRAVRYLRAHPELRDLRLYHPWGWGGYLGYRLGPGTKVFQDGRYLFHGLLMEAGAASRSPEGWQGFLDRHGVDAALMENVPLFQETTRQYPDGTRRAFRRPFYLSFMPAGKWALVHWDDRGLLFVRRGVLAPERLAGLEYRLARPRDDEALADVLRRGEIDAALLERERARHEAESQAL
;
A
#
# COMPACT_ATOMS: atom_id res chain seq x y z
N MET A 1 11.18 -8.64 1.21
CA MET A 1 12.17 -9.57 0.61
C MET A 1 12.23 -10.93 1.31
N PHE A 2 12.32 -11.01 2.64
CA PHE A 2 12.34 -12.28 3.40
C PHE A 2 11.24 -13.29 2.99
N SER A 3 9.97 -12.87 2.93
CA SER A 3 8.86 -13.77 2.56
C SER A 3 8.98 -14.35 1.15
N LEU A 4 9.55 -13.61 0.19
CA LEU A 4 9.76 -14.15 -1.15
C LEU A 4 10.86 -15.21 -1.16
N ALA A 5 11.93 -15.02 -0.39
CA ALA A 5 12.97 -16.02 -0.22
C ALA A 5 12.44 -17.29 0.46
N ALA A 6 11.66 -17.15 1.54
CA ALA A 6 11.01 -18.26 2.22
C ALA A 6 10.05 -19.02 1.30
N PHE A 7 9.24 -18.30 0.52
CA PHE A 7 8.33 -18.87 -0.47
C PHE A 7 9.07 -19.61 -1.59
N ALA A 8 10.12 -19.00 -2.15
CA ALA A 8 10.97 -19.61 -3.18
C ALA A 8 11.67 -20.87 -2.69
N TRP A 9 12.22 -20.83 -1.47
CA TRP A 9 12.84 -21.99 -0.84
C TRP A 9 11.84 -23.13 -0.64
N LEU A 10 10.65 -22.82 -0.12
CA LEU A 10 9.59 -23.81 0.07
C LEU A 10 9.19 -24.43 -1.28
N PHE A 11 8.94 -23.61 -2.30
CA PHE A 11 8.61 -24.06 -3.66
C PHE A 11 9.70 -24.99 -4.22
N TRP A 12 10.97 -24.58 -4.15
CA TRP A 12 12.09 -25.39 -4.61
C TRP A 12 12.16 -26.73 -3.87
N ARG A 13 11.98 -26.75 -2.55
CA ARG A 13 11.95 -28.00 -1.77
C ARG A 13 10.80 -28.92 -2.16
N LEU A 14 9.62 -28.37 -2.44
CA LEU A 14 8.44 -29.15 -2.86
C LEU A 14 8.61 -29.74 -4.26
N GLU A 15 9.23 -28.99 -5.17
CA GLU A 15 9.59 -29.46 -6.51
C GLU A 15 10.70 -30.52 -6.50
N ALA A 16 11.69 -30.38 -5.60
CA ALA A 16 12.80 -31.32 -5.48
C ALA A 16 12.45 -32.66 -4.80
N ARG A 17 11.33 -32.73 -4.06
CA ARG A 17 10.94 -33.89 -3.21
C ARG A 17 10.46 -35.15 -3.95
N GLY A 18 10.83 -35.29 -5.23
CA GLY A 18 10.54 -36.46 -6.06
C GLY A 18 11.11 -37.79 -5.57
N ALA A 19 12.13 -37.83 -4.70
CA ALA A 19 12.81 -39.09 -4.33
C ALA A 19 13.57 -39.07 -2.97
N GLY A 20 12.91 -38.76 -1.85
CA GLY A 20 13.55 -38.77 -0.51
C GLY A 20 13.41 -40.11 0.24
N SER A 21 14.49 -40.54 0.90
CA SER A 21 14.57 -41.74 1.74
C SER A 21 13.73 -41.62 3.02
N ASP A 22 13.27 -42.77 3.57
CA ASP A 22 12.28 -42.81 4.66
C ASP A 22 12.73 -42.11 5.96
N GLY A 23 14.04 -41.98 6.20
CA GLY A 23 14.60 -41.31 7.38
C GLY A 23 14.41 -39.79 7.43
N GLU A 24 14.33 -39.11 6.28
CA GLU A 24 14.04 -37.67 6.24
C GLU A 24 12.55 -37.37 6.54
N ARG A 25 11.65 -38.34 6.30
CA ARG A 25 10.19 -38.14 6.34
C ARG A 25 9.65 -37.90 7.74
N THR A 26 10.25 -38.50 8.77
CA THR A 26 9.80 -38.36 10.17
C THR A 26 10.05 -36.98 10.76
N ARG A 27 11.08 -36.26 10.29
CA ARG A 27 11.42 -34.91 10.77
C ARG A 27 10.68 -33.79 10.03
N LEU A 28 10.04 -34.08 8.90
CA LEU A 28 9.36 -33.08 8.06
C LEU A 28 8.29 -32.26 8.79
N PRO A 29 7.43 -32.85 9.65
CA PRO A 29 6.45 -32.06 10.39
C PRO A 29 7.11 -31.05 11.34
N LEU A 30 8.16 -31.46 12.08
CA LEU A 30 8.89 -30.57 12.97
C LEU A 30 9.56 -29.43 12.21
N VAL A 31 10.21 -29.72 11.07
CA VAL A 31 10.82 -28.69 10.22
C VAL A 31 9.76 -27.71 9.71
N SER A 32 8.59 -28.22 9.31
CA SER A 32 7.48 -27.36 8.86
C SER A 32 6.94 -26.48 9.98
N PHE A 33 6.75 -27.04 11.17
CA PHE A 33 6.33 -26.29 12.36
C PHE A 33 7.29 -25.15 12.65
N VAL A 34 8.59 -25.42 12.78
CA VAL A 34 9.61 -24.40 13.09
C VAL A 34 9.68 -23.35 11.98
N PHE A 35 9.66 -23.78 10.72
CA PHE A 35 9.70 -22.88 9.57
C PHE A 35 8.52 -21.89 9.57
N PHE A 36 7.29 -22.37 9.76
CA PHE A 36 6.11 -21.50 9.78
C PHE A 36 5.97 -20.69 11.08
N ALA A 37 6.48 -21.19 12.21
CA ALA A 37 6.60 -20.40 13.43
C ALA A 37 7.51 -19.19 13.24
N LEU A 38 8.71 -19.41 12.67
CA LEU A 38 9.63 -18.31 12.36
C LEU A 38 9.04 -17.35 11.34
N TRP A 39 8.45 -17.86 10.26
CA TRP A 39 7.90 -17.00 9.21
C TRP A 39 6.70 -16.18 9.70
N ALA A 40 5.79 -16.77 10.46
CA ALA A 40 4.63 -16.06 10.99
C ALA A 40 5.00 -14.92 11.96
N ASN A 41 6.10 -15.06 12.71
CA ASN A 41 6.62 -13.99 13.56
C ASN A 41 7.36 -12.89 12.78
N LEU A 42 7.79 -13.17 11.55
CA LEU A 42 8.55 -12.20 10.74
C LEU A 42 7.66 -11.43 9.76
N HIS A 43 6.70 -12.07 9.11
CA HIS A 43 5.89 -11.42 8.07
C HIS A 43 4.64 -12.22 7.72
N ALA A 44 3.52 -11.54 7.43
CA ALA A 44 2.24 -12.14 6.99
C ALA A 44 2.30 -12.90 5.63
N GLY A 45 3.48 -13.01 5.02
CA GLY A 45 3.67 -13.72 3.74
C GLY A 45 3.63 -15.23 3.90
N PHE A 46 3.73 -15.73 5.14
CA PHE A 46 3.64 -17.15 5.46
C PHE A 46 2.32 -17.78 4.96
N VAL A 47 1.26 -16.99 4.82
CA VAL A 47 -0.04 -17.42 4.29
C VAL A 47 0.08 -17.96 2.88
N TYR A 48 0.86 -17.28 2.02
CA TYR A 48 1.14 -17.77 0.68
C TYR A 48 1.92 -19.09 0.71
N GLY A 49 2.85 -19.22 1.66
CA GLY A 49 3.60 -20.46 1.90
C GLY A 49 2.72 -21.62 2.36
N LEU A 50 1.81 -21.40 3.31
CA LEU A 50 0.86 -22.42 3.78
C LEU A 50 -0.07 -22.87 2.65
N PHE A 51 -0.55 -21.93 1.85
CA PHE A 51 -1.38 -22.24 0.68
C PHE A 51 -0.61 -23.11 -0.33
N LEU A 52 0.62 -22.71 -0.67
CA LEU A 52 1.51 -23.49 -1.54
C LEU A 52 1.75 -24.90 -0.98
N LEU A 53 2.10 -25.01 0.30
CA LEU A 53 2.29 -26.31 0.96
C LEU A 53 1.01 -27.15 0.93
N GLY A 54 -0.17 -26.53 1.12
CA GLY A 54 -1.45 -27.21 1.09
C GLY A 54 -1.74 -27.87 -0.25
N VAL A 55 -1.55 -27.14 -1.36
CA VAL A 55 -1.78 -27.68 -2.71
C VAL A 55 -0.83 -28.85 -2.99
N TYR A 56 0.46 -28.72 -2.67
CA TYR A 56 1.42 -29.81 -2.87
C TYR A 56 1.19 -30.99 -1.93
N ALA A 57 0.74 -30.75 -0.70
CA ALA A 57 0.44 -31.81 0.26
C ALA A 57 -0.75 -32.65 -0.18
N VAL A 58 -1.80 -32.03 -0.74
CA VAL A 58 -2.95 -32.76 -1.29
C VAL A 58 -2.56 -33.57 -2.52
N ASP A 59 -1.83 -32.96 -3.45
CA ASP A 59 -1.32 -33.63 -4.66
C ASP A 59 -0.45 -34.84 -4.31
N GLU A 60 0.52 -34.67 -3.41
CA GLU A 60 1.41 -35.75 -2.97
C GLU A 60 0.67 -36.83 -2.17
N ALA A 61 -0.27 -36.45 -1.30
CA ALA A 61 -1.07 -37.42 -0.54
C ALA A 61 -1.96 -38.26 -1.45
N ALA A 62 -2.52 -37.66 -2.51
CA ALA A 62 -3.32 -38.36 -3.51
C ALA A 62 -2.46 -39.30 -4.37
N GLU A 63 -1.30 -38.82 -4.85
CA GLU A 63 -0.38 -39.59 -5.68
C GLU A 63 0.25 -40.77 -4.91
N ARG A 64 0.72 -40.52 -3.68
CA ARG A 64 1.44 -41.52 -2.87
C ARG A 64 0.53 -42.33 -1.93
N ARG A 65 -0.75 -42.00 -1.83
CA ARG A 65 -1.73 -42.58 -0.90
C ARG A 65 -1.23 -42.59 0.56
N CYS A 66 -0.54 -41.53 0.99
CA CYS A 66 0.05 -41.43 2.33
C CYS A 66 -0.34 -40.13 3.05
N ARG A 67 -0.41 -40.18 4.39
CA ARG A 67 -0.86 -39.05 5.23
C ARG A 67 0.26 -38.08 5.60
N VAL A 68 1.53 -38.43 5.36
CA VAL A 68 2.69 -37.63 5.79
C VAL A 68 2.64 -36.18 5.28
N PRO A 69 2.33 -35.90 3.99
CA PRO A 69 2.25 -34.52 3.52
C PRO A 69 1.17 -33.70 4.24
N LEU A 70 0.05 -34.34 4.62
CA LEU A 70 -1.01 -33.69 5.39
C LEU A 70 -0.58 -33.41 6.84
N LEU A 71 0.23 -34.28 7.45
CA LEU A 71 0.83 -34.03 8.76
C LEU A 71 1.84 -32.88 8.71
N VAL A 72 2.61 -32.77 7.62
CA VAL A 72 3.52 -31.63 7.38
C VAL A 72 2.72 -30.33 7.28
N LEU A 73 1.62 -30.33 6.52
CA LEU A 73 0.71 -29.18 6.44
C LEU A 73 0.13 -28.82 7.82
N ALA A 74 -0.40 -29.81 8.55
CA ALA A 74 -0.98 -29.59 9.88
C ALA A 74 0.05 -28.98 10.86
N ALA A 75 1.29 -29.50 10.83
CA ALA A 75 2.38 -28.96 11.64
C ALA A 75 2.75 -27.53 11.23
N GLY A 76 2.76 -27.21 9.93
CA GLY A 76 2.95 -25.84 9.45
C GLY A 76 1.86 -24.87 9.92
N VAL A 77 0.59 -25.30 9.87
CA VAL A 77 -0.54 -24.51 10.39
C VAL A 77 -0.39 -24.26 11.89
N LEU A 78 -0.08 -25.30 12.68
CA LEU A 78 0.19 -25.16 14.11
C LEU A 78 1.40 -24.26 14.40
N GLY A 79 2.45 -24.38 13.59
CA GLY A 79 3.64 -23.53 13.66
C GLY A 79 3.27 -22.06 13.45
N SER A 80 2.40 -21.75 12.50
CA SER A 80 1.95 -20.37 12.27
C SER A 80 1.17 -19.75 13.43
N CYS A 81 0.63 -20.58 14.33
CA CYS A 81 0.00 -20.14 15.58
C CYS A 81 1.01 -19.90 16.71
N ALA A 82 2.27 -20.30 16.57
CA ALA A 82 3.33 -20.08 17.55
C ALA A 82 3.88 -18.63 17.48
N THR A 83 2.97 -17.67 17.64
CA THR A 83 3.25 -16.22 17.71
C THR A 83 2.68 -15.66 19.01
N PRO A 84 3.06 -14.45 19.44
CA PRO A 84 2.42 -13.79 20.59
C PRO A 84 0.89 -13.64 20.44
N TYR A 85 0.36 -13.70 19.22
CA TYR A 85 -1.07 -13.61 18.92
C TYR A 85 -1.81 -14.95 18.97
N GLY A 86 -1.08 -16.08 18.99
CA GLY A 86 -1.69 -17.41 19.00
C GLY A 86 -2.62 -17.65 17.82
N VAL A 87 -3.79 -18.24 18.10
CA VAL A 87 -4.86 -18.50 17.13
C VAL A 87 -5.58 -17.23 16.63
N ARG A 88 -5.34 -16.06 17.23
CA ARG A 88 -5.93 -14.80 16.77
C ARG A 88 -5.34 -14.33 15.45
N LEU A 89 -4.11 -14.74 15.13
CA LEU A 89 -3.46 -14.36 13.87
C LEU A 89 -4.22 -14.89 12.64
N PRO A 90 -4.59 -16.19 12.57
CA PRO A 90 -5.51 -16.69 11.54
C PRO A 90 -6.86 -15.97 11.48
N LEU A 91 -7.45 -15.61 12.62
CA LEU A 91 -8.73 -14.89 12.67
C LEU A 91 -8.62 -13.48 12.07
N MET A 92 -7.51 -12.78 12.35
CA MET A 92 -7.23 -11.48 11.75
C MET A 92 -7.07 -11.56 10.23
N LEU A 93 -6.47 -12.64 9.71
CA LEU A 93 -6.39 -12.87 8.26
C LEU A 93 -7.77 -13.10 7.65
N TRP A 94 -8.67 -13.76 8.38
CA TRP A 94 -10.06 -13.93 7.96
C TRP A 94 -10.81 -12.59 7.88
N GLU A 95 -10.66 -11.72 8.88
CA GLU A 95 -11.21 -10.36 8.86
C GLU A 95 -10.69 -9.57 7.65
N HIS A 96 -9.39 -9.65 7.37
CA HIS A 96 -8.79 -9.03 6.19
C HIS A 96 -9.41 -9.52 4.88
N LEU A 97 -9.68 -10.83 4.75
CA LEU A 97 -10.35 -11.37 3.57
C LEU A 97 -11.79 -10.86 3.43
N ARG A 98 -12.51 -10.67 4.54
CA ARG A 98 -13.88 -10.10 4.52
C ARG A 98 -13.90 -8.65 4.06
N GLU A 99 -12.87 -7.88 4.39
CA GLU A 99 -12.75 -6.47 4.01
C GLU A 99 -11.95 -6.25 2.72
N ALA A 100 -11.56 -7.33 2.02
CA ALA A 100 -10.64 -7.28 0.89
C ALA A 100 -11.07 -6.33 -0.23
N GLU A 101 -12.38 -6.22 -0.52
CA GLU A 101 -12.88 -5.30 -1.54
C GLU A 101 -12.68 -3.82 -1.15
N GLY A 102 -12.92 -3.48 0.11
CA GLY A 102 -12.66 -2.14 0.64
C GLY A 102 -11.17 -1.80 0.60
N ILE A 103 -10.35 -2.75 1.03
CA ILE A 103 -8.89 -2.64 1.05
C ILE A 103 -8.32 -2.45 -0.37
N GLN A 104 -8.82 -3.20 -1.36
CA GLN A 104 -8.43 -3.07 -2.77
C GLN A 104 -8.67 -1.67 -3.33
N ARG A 105 -9.73 -0.98 -2.87
CA ARG A 105 -10.08 0.37 -3.33
C ARG A 105 -9.25 1.45 -2.67
N LEU A 106 -8.88 1.24 -1.40
CA LEU A 106 -8.25 2.28 -0.56
C LEU A 106 -6.73 2.15 -0.49
N ILE A 107 -6.16 0.97 -0.75
CA ILE A 107 -4.71 0.72 -0.67
C ILE A 107 -4.17 0.29 -2.03
N LEU A 108 -3.33 1.15 -2.62
CA LEU A 108 -2.81 0.98 -3.98
C LEU A 108 -2.11 -0.37 -4.22
N GLU A 109 -1.38 -0.88 -3.22
CA GLU A 109 -0.68 -2.17 -3.31
C GLU A 109 -1.61 -3.38 -3.45
N TRP A 110 -2.84 -3.25 -2.98
CA TRP A 110 -3.87 -4.27 -3.06
C TRP A 110 -4.72 -4.14 -4.33
N ALA A 111 -4.56 -3.07 -5.09
CA ALA A 111 -5.31 -2.83 -6.32
C ALA A 111 -5.00 -3.89 -7.40
N PRO A 112 -5.93 -4.11 -8.35
CA PRO A 112 -5.71 -5.00 -9.49
C PRO A 112 -4.55 -4.59 -10.38
N LEU A 113 -4.06 -5.55 -11.17
CA LEU A 113 -3.17 -5.23 -12.28
C LEU A 113 -3.90 -4.39 -13.32
N SER A 114 -3.16 -3.46 -13.91
CA SER A 114 -3.69 -2.48 -14.86
C SER A 114 -2.73 -2.34 -16.01
N LEU A 115 -3.23 -2.46 -17.23
CA LEU A 115 -2.48 -2.21 -18.47
C LEU A 115 -2.14 -0.71 -18.64
N SER A 116 -2.89 0.18 -18.00
CA SER A 116 -2.64 1.63 -18.03
C SER A 116 -1.43 2.06 -17.21
N ARG A 117 -0.84 1.15 -16.41
CA ARG A 117 0.36 1.42 -15.60
C ARG A 117 1.56 0.71 -16.21
N PRO A 118 2.51 1.42 -16.85
CA PRO A 118 3.68 0.80 -17.50
C PRO A 118 4.51 -0.10 -16.59
N GLY A 119 4.59 0.24 -15.29
CA GLY A 119 5.27 -0.59 -14.29
C GLY A 119 4.69 -2.02 -14.14
N HIS A 120 3.46 -2.27 -14.60
CA HIS A 120 2.83 -3.59 -14.56
C HIS A 120 3.05 -4.43 -15.84
N TRP A 121 3.55 -3.85 -16.94
CA TRP A 121 3.64 -4.55 -18.22
C TRP A 121 4.48 -5.85 -18.16
N PRO A 122 5.62 -5.89 -17.45
CA PRO A 122 6.41 -7.12 -17.36
C PRO A 122 5.68 -8.26 -16.64
N SER A 123 4.82 -7.91 -15.69
CA SER A 123 3.93 -8.87 -15.03
C SER A 123 2.89 -9.46 -15.99
N TRP A 124 2.34 -8.64 -16.89
CA TRP A 124 1.45 -9.12 -17.94
C TRP A 124 2.17 -10.06 -18.90
N LEU A 125 3.38 -9.70 -19.35
CA LEU A 125 4.19 -10.58 -20.19
C LEU A 125 4.46 -11.92 -19.52
N LEU A 126 4.77 -11.91 -18.22
CA LEU A 126 4.99 -13.14 -17.45
C LEU A 126 3.71 -13.97 -17.31
N LEU A 127 2.56 -13.33 -17.06
CA LEU A 127 1.25 -14.01 -17.00
C LEU A 127 0.91 -14.69 -18.33
N PHE A 128 1.04 -13.97 -19.45
CA PHE A 128 0.79 -14.52 -20.78
C PHE A 128 1.80 -15.63 -21.12
N GLY A 129 3.09 -15.41 -20.86
CA GLY A 129 4.13 -16.42 -21.09
C GLY A 129 3.89 -17.69 -20.27
N ALA A 130 3.50 -17.57 -19.01
CA ALA A 130 3.15 -18.69 -18.14
C ALA A 130 1.91 -19.45 -18.63
N GLY A 131 0.87 -18.73 -19.06
CA GLY A 131 -0.33 -19.33 -19.65
C GLY A 131 -0.05 -20.09 -20.94
N LEU A 132 0.74 -19.50 -21.84
CA LEU A 132 1.16 -20.15 -23.09
C LEU A 132 2.04 -21.38 -22.83
N ALA A 133 2.98 -21.29 -21.89
CA ALA A 133 3.82 -22.41 -21.47
C ALA A 133 2.99 -23.57 -20.89
N ALA A 134 1.99 -23.25 -20.07
CA ALA A 134 1.08 -24.24 -19.50
C ALA A 134 0.21 -24.91 -20.58
N LEU A 135 -0.37 -24.11 -21.49
CA LEU A 135 -1.16 -24.62 -22.61
C LEU A 135 -0.31 -25.52 -23.52
N ALA A 136 0.91 -25.11 -23.86
CA ALA A 136 1.83 -25.90 -24.68
C ALA A 136 2.19 -27.23 -24.01
N ALA A 137 2.41 -27.25 -22.69
CA ALA A 137 2.67 -28.47 -21.94
C ALA A 137 1.48 -29.45 -21.99
N LEU A 138 0.26 -28.93 -21.81
CA LEU A 138 -0.98 -29.72 -21.87
C LEU A 138 -1.24 -30.28 -23.27
N LEU A 139 -1.17 -29.44 -24.32
CA LEU A 139 -1.43 -29.84 -25.70
C LEU A 139 -0.43 -30.88 -26.23
N ARG A 140 0.80 -30.88 -25.71
CA ARG A 140 1.86 -31.80 -26.11
C ARG A 140 1.93 -33.06 -25.24
N GLY A 141 0.96 -33.26 -24.35
CA GLY A 141 0.90 -34.43 -23.47
C GLY A 141 2.10 -34.54 -22.54
N ARG A 142 2.80 -33.43 -22.24
CA ARG A 142 3.95 -33.46 -21.33
C ARG A 142 3.44 -33.40 -19.90
N PRO A 143 3.84 -34.35 -19.03
CA PRO A 143 3.37 -34.37 -17.65
C PRO A 143 3.95 -33.17 -16.89
N ALA A 144 3.13 -32.13 -16.71
CA ALA A 144 3.36 -31.14 -15.69
C ALA A 144 2.66 -31.61 -14.41
N ARG A 145 3.36 -31.53 -13.27
CA ARG A 145 2.79 -31.88 -11.97
C ARG A 145 1.51 -31.06 -11.73
N PRO A 146 0.36 -31.68 -11.41
CA PRO A 146 -0.91 -30.97 -11.25
C PRO A 146 -0.82 -29.83 -10.22
N ALA A 147 -0.18 -30.06 -9.07
CA ALA A 147 0.07 -29.01 -8.08
C ALA A 147 0.74 -27.76 -8.66
N ARG A 148 1.68 -27.93 -9.59
CA ARG A 148 2.40 -26.81 -10.22
C ARG A 148 1.46 -25.98 -11.09
N LEU A 149 0.64 -26.64 -11.92
CA LEU A 149 -0.32 -25.93 -12.79
C LEU A 149 -1.41 -25.23 -11.97
N VAL A 150 -1.92 -25.89 -10.93
CA VAL A 150 -2.92 -25.32 -10.01
C VAL A 150 -2.35 -24.11 -9.27
N THR A 151 -1.14 -24.21 -8.72
CA THR A 151 -0.53 -23.07 -8.02
C THR A 151 -0.21 -21.92 -8.96
N LEU A 152 0.30 -22.19 -10.16
CA LEU A 152 0.52 -21.17 -11.18
C LEU A 152 -0.77 -20.45 -11.55
N ALA A 153 -1.87 -21.19 -11.75
CA ALA A 153 -3.18 -20.63 -12.08
C ALA A 153 -3.72 -19.78 -10.93
N ILE A 154 -3.73 -20.29 -9.69
CA ILE A 154 -4.30 -19.59 -8.54
C ILE A 154 -3.50 -18.33 -8.21
N PHE A 155 -2.16 -18.41 -8.16
CA PHE A 155 -1.34 -17.22 -7.91
C PHE A 155 -1.39 -16.23 -9.09
N GLY A 156 -1.54 -16.71 -10.33
CA GLY A 156 -1.74 -15.85 -11.50
C GLY A 156 -3.05 -15.08 -11.44
N LEU A 157 -4.16 -15.77 -11.15
CA LEU A 157 -5.47 -15.14 -10.95
C LEU A 157 -5.48 -14.19 -9.75
N ALA A 158 -4.83 -14.58 -8.65
CA ALA A 158 -4.68 -13.72 -7.48
C ALA A 158 -3.84 -12.47 -7.80
N ALA A 159 -2.78 -12.60 -8.61
CA ALA A 159 -1.98 -11.47 -9.06
C ALA A 159 -2.78 -10.51 -9.95
N LEU A 160 -3.68 -11.00 -10.81
CA LEU A 160 -4.60 -10.14 -11.57
C LEU A 160 -5.47 -9.27 -10.66
N ARG A 161 -5.95 -9.84 -9.54
CA ARG A 161 -6.79 -9.13 -8.57
C ARG A 161 -6.00 -8.23 -7.61
N HIS A 162 -4.75 -8.59 -7.33
CA HIS A 162 -3.92 -7.94 -6.33
C HIS A 162 -2.46 -7.88 -6.77
N ALA A 163 -1.99 -6.69 -7.16
CA ALA A 163 -0.63 -6.49 -7.64
C ALA A 163 0.44 -6.97 -6.66
N ARG A 164 0.21 -6.90 -5.33
CA ARG A 164 1.17 -7.42 -4.32
C ARG A 164 1.47 -8.91 -4.43
N VAL A 165 0.57 -9.72 -5.01
CA VAL A 165 0.74 -11.18 -5.12
C VAL A 165 1.73 -11.53 -6.24
N LEU A 166 2.07 -10.56 -7.10
CA LEU A 166 2.99 -10.73 -8.22
C LEU A 166 4.32 -11.35 -7.83
N GLY A 167 4.89 -11.00 -6.67
CA GLY A 167 6.17 -11.57 -6.26
C GLY A 167 6.11 -13.09 -6.06
N ALA A 168 5.03 -13.59 -5.45
CA ALA A 168 4.81 -15.02 -5.29
C ALA A 168 4.54 -15.70 -6.63
N PHE A 169 3.67 -15.09 -7.46
CA PHE A 169 3.41 -15.60 -8.81
C PHE A 169 4.68 -15.69 -9.67
N ALA A 170 5.51 -14.64 -9.66
CA ALA A 170 6.74 -14.59 -10.44
C ALA A 170 7.73 -15.68 -10.02
N THR A 171 7.79 -15.98 -8.72
CA THR A 171 8.63 -17.07 -8.19
C THR A 171 8.25 -18.44 -8.77
N LEU A 172 6.97 -18.67 -9.06
CA LEU A 172 6.47 -19.88 -9.71
C LEU A 172 6.63 -19.82 -11.23
N ALA A 173 6.26 -18.69 -11.83
CA ALA A 173 6.12 -18.53 -13.26
C ALA A 173 7.45 -18.46 -14.00
N VAL A 174 8.45 -17.75 -13.46
CA VAL A 174 9.76 -17.60 -14.10
C VAL A 174 10.45 -18.94 -14.37
N PRO A 175 10.67 -19.83 -13.36
CA PRO A 175 11.30 -21.11 -13.62
C PRO A 175 10.44 -22.01 -14.51
N PHE A 176 9.11 -21.93 -14.41
CA PHE A 176 8.20 -22.71 -15.25
C PHE A 176 8.29 -22.31 -16.73
N VAL A 177 8.22 -21.01 -17.03
CA VAL A 177 8.37 -20.49 -18.40
C VAL A 177 9.75 -20.79 -18.94
N ALA A 178 10.81 -20.64 -18.13
CA ALA A 178 12.17 -20.96 -18.54
C ALA A 178 12.34 -22.44 -18.89
N ALA A 179 11.83 -23.35 -18.05
CA ALA A 179 11.87 -24.79 -18.31
C ALA A 179 11.06 -25.16 -19.56
N ALA A 180 9.88 -24.55 -19.74
CA ALA A 180 9.08 -24.75 -20.95
C ALA A 180 9.79 -24.23 -22.19
N ALA A 181 10.43 -23.05 -22.14
CA ALA A 181 11.19 -22.51 -23.26
C ALA A 181 12.39 -23.42 -23.61
N ALA A 182 13.14 -23.88 -22.62
CA ALA A 182 14.26 -24.79 -22.81
C ALA A 182 13.83 -26.12 -23.44
N ALA A 183 12.72 -26.70 -22.96
CA ALA A 183 12.17 -27.96 -23.45
C ALA A 183 11.64 -27.88 -24.91
N HIS A 184 11.50 -26.68 -25.46
CA HIS A 184 11.05 -26.45 -26.84
C HIS A 184 12.10 -25.69 -27.68
N TRP A 185 13.28 -25.45 -27.12
CA TRP A 185 14.36 -24.72 -27.80
C TRP A 185 14.80 -25.43 -29.08
N GLY A 186 14.81 -26.76 -29.05
CA GLY A 186 15.14 -27.63 -30.19
C GLY A 186 14.11 -27.58 -31.32
N ASP A 187 12.85 -27.30 -31.00
CA ASP A 187 11.72 -27.32 -31.96
C ASP A 187 11.63 -26.01 -32.77
N LEU A 188 12.43 -25.00 -32.42
CA LEU A 188 12.47 -23.72 -33.12
C LEU A 188 13.10 -23.87 -34.50
N ARG A 189 12.58 -23.12 -35.49
CA ARG A 189 13.18 -23.05 -36.82
C ARG A 189 14.66 -22.65 -36.71
N PRO A 190 15.60 -23.27 -37.46
CA PRO A 190 17.04 -23.03 -37.32
C PRO A 190 17.43 -21.55 -37.41
N ARG A 191 16.80 -20.79 -38.33
CA ARG A 191 17.02 -19.34 -38.49
C ARG A 191 16.60 -18.54 -37.25
N LEU A 192 15.46 -18.87 -36.66
CA LEU A 192 14.96 -18.23 -35.45
C LEU A 192 15.84 -18.57 -34.25
N ARG A 193 16.22 -19.85 -34.10
CA ARG A 193 17.13 -20.28 -33.05
C ARG A 193 18.49 -19.58 -33.14
N ALA A 194 19.09 -19.51 -34.33
CA ALA A 194 20.36 -18.81 -34.54
C ALA A 194 20.27 -17.31 -34.20
N ALA A 195 19.15 -16.65 -34.53
CA ALA A 195 18.90 -15.26 -34.14
C ALA A 195 18.78 -15.11 -32.61
N LEU A 196 18.08 -16.03 -31.94
CA LEU A 196 17.91 -16.00 -30.48
C LEU A 196 19.20 -16.35 -29.70
N ASP A 197 20.00 -17.28 -30.24
CA ASP A 197 21.31 -17.67 -29.70
C ASP A 197 22.40 -16.62 -30.02
N SER A 198 22.10 -15.59 -30.82
CA SER A 198 23.08 -14.56 -31.17
C SER A 198 23.63 -13.86 -29.92
N ARG A 199 24.94 -13.65 -29.87
CA ARG A 199 25.61 -12.94 -28.77
C ARG A 199 25.05 -11.52 -28.61
N ALA A 200 24.73 -10.87 -29.74
CA ALA A 200 24.14 -9.55 -29.76
C ALA A 200 22.76 -9.52 -29.07
N LEU A 201 21.84 -10.43 -29.42
CA LEU A 201 20.52 -10.45 -28.78
C LEU A 201 20.61 -10.79 -27.29
N ARG A 202 21.44 -11.76 -26.89
CA ARG A 202 21.64 -12.11 -25.48
C ARG A 202 22.23 -10.94 -24.69
N ALA A 203 23.22 -10.25 -25.25
CA ALA A 203 23.78 -9.05 -24.64
C ALA A 203 22.75 -7.93 -24.54
N SER A 204 21.95 -7.69 -25.59
CA SER A 204 20.88 -6.69 -25.59
C SER A 204 19.76 -7.03 -24.60
N ALA A 205 19.36 -8.29 -24.49
CA ALA A 205 18.36 -8.74 -23.52
C ALA A 205 18.88 -8.60 -22.08
N MET A 206 20.14 -8.97 -21.84
CA MET A 206 20.78 -8.80 -20.55
C MET A 206 20.97 -7.33 -20.18
N ALA A 207 21.34 -6.48 -21.14
CA ALA A 207 21.40 -5.03 -20.98
C ALA A 207 20.02 -4.45 -20.72
N ALA A 208 18.98 -4.86 -21.43
CA ALA A 208 17.60 -4.43 -21.21
C ALA A 208 17.09 -4.85 -19.82
N CYS A 209 17.33 -6.09 -19.40
CA CYS A 209 17.02 -6.57 -18.05
C CYS A 209 17.82 -5.81 -16.99
N GLY A 210 19.10 -5.50 -17.26
CA GLY A 210 19.97 -4.73 -16.37
C GLY A 210 19.51 -3.27 -16.24
N LEU A 211 19.22 -2.59 -17.35
CA LEU A 211 18.69 -1.23 -17.40
C LEU A 211 17.30 -1.16 -16.77
N TRP A 212 16.46 -2.16 -17.00
CA TRP A 212 15.14 -2.24 -16.38
C TRP A 212 15.24 -2.51 -14.88
N GLY A 213 16.16 -3.39 -14.46
CA GLY A 213 16.50 -3.60 -13.06
C GLY A 213 16.97 -2.29 -12.42
N LEU A 214 17.90 -1.58 -13.06
CA LEU A 214 18.39 -0.27 -12.64
C LEU A 214 17.29 0.80 -12.60
N TRP A 215 16.33 0.77 -13.53
CA TRP A 215 15.16 1.67 -13.54
C TRP A 215 14.19 1.36 -12.39
N LEU A 216 13.88 0.08 -12.16
CA LEU A 216 13.07 -0.37 -11.03
C LEU A 216 13.73 -0.07 -9.68
N THR A 217 15.04 -0.24 -9.60
CA THR A 217 15.83 0.02 -8.40
C THR A 217 16.40 1.43 -8.37
N TRP A 218 16.02 2.33 -9.30
CA TRP A 218 16.61 3.67 -9.42
C TRP A 218 16.40 4.42 -8.10
N PRO A 219 17.45 4.56 -7.26
CA PRO A 219 17.25 4.84 -5.84
C PRO A 219 16.78 6.26 -5.53
N ALA A 220 16.87 7.18 -6.50
CA ALA A 220 16.56 8.59 -6.27
C ALA A 220 15.10 8.84 -5.91
N GLY A 221 14.17 7.94 -6.27
CA GLY A 221 12.75 8.05 -5.88
C GLY A 221 12.43 7.36 -4.57
N THR A 222 13.00 6.16 -4.32
CA THR A 222 12.51 5.24 -3.27
C THR A 222 13.28 5.33 -1.96
N PHE A 223 14.59 5.63 -1.98
CA PHE A 223 15.39 5.81 -0.75
C PHE A 223 15.32 7.25 -0.22
N LEU A 224 15.22 8.24 -1.12
CA LEU A 224 14.90 9.63 -0.76
C LEU A 224 13.43 9.80 -0.33
N ALA A 225 12.54 8.84 -0.64
CA ALA A 225 11.13 8.83 -0.23
C ALA A 225 10.92 9.08 1.27
N VAL A 226 11.83 8.60 2.12
CA VAL A 226 11.73 8.68 3.60
C VAL A 226 11.81 10.13 4.11
N SER A 227 12.34 11.05 3.31
CA SER A 227 12.35 12.50 3.57
C SER A 227 11.78 13.31 2.41
N HIS A 228 11.07 12.67 1.47
CA HIS A 228 10.58 13.34 0.29
C HIS A 228 9.38 14.19 0.72
N GLU A 229 9.57 15.50 0.77
CA GLU A 229 8.53 16.47 1.13
C GLU A 229 7.34 16.38 0.16
N GLN A 230 7.53 15.77 -1.01
CA GLN A 230 6.45 15.45 -1.94
C GLN A 230 5.72 14.11 -1.66
N LEU A 231 5.97 13.40 -0.58
CA LEU A 231 5.22 12.16 -0.27
C LEU A 231 4.76 12.13 1.19
N LEU A 232 5.51 12.80 2.06
CA LEU A 232 5.32 12.77 3.50
C LEU A 232 5.07 14.17 4.06
N PRO A 233 4.35 14.29 5.18
CA PRO A 233 4.03 15.57 5.80
C PRO A 233 5.23 16.10 6.61
N VAL A 234 6.37 16.32 5.95
CA VAL A 234 7.65 16.69 6.60
C VAL A 234 7.52 18.03 7.33
N ARG A 235 6.99 19.05 6.66
CA ARG A 235 6.87 20.42 7.19
C ARG A 235 5.79 20.50 8.28
N ALA A 236 4.62 19.88 8.07
CA ALA A 236 3.64 19.70 9.15
C ALA A 236 4.21 18.99 10.40
N VAL A 237 5.08 17.97 10.25
CA VAL A 237 5.74 17.33 11.41
C VAL A 237 6.71 18.28 12.11
N ARG A 238 7.50 19.06 11.35
CA ARG A 238 8.37 20.09 11.93
C ARG A 238 7.53 21.13 12.70
N TYR A 239 6.39 21.55 12.15
CA TYR A 239 5.45 22.45 12.80
C TYR A 239 4.92 21.85 14.11
N LEU A 240 4.44 20.60 14.11
CA LEU A 240 3.96 19.91 15.31
C LEU A 240 5.03 19.80 16.39
N ARG A 241 6.30 19.63 16.02
CA ARG A 241 7.42 19.59 16.98
C ARG A 241 7.75 20.96 17.56
N ALA A 242 7.55 22.02 16.80
CA ALA A 242 7.77 23.41 17.23
C ALA A 242 6.65 23.95 18.13
N HIS A 243 5.50 23.26 18.19
CA HIS A 243 4.30 23.66 18.95
C HIS A 243 3.90 22.60 19.99
N PRO A 244 4.57 22.56 21.16
CA PRO A 244 4.30 21.58 22.22
C PRO A 244 2.84 21.54 22.69
N GLU A 245 2.11 22.64 22.60
CA GLU A 245 0.69 22.72 22.93
C GLU A 245 -0.21 21.84 22.06
N LEU A 246 0.27 21.43 20.88
CA LEU A 246 -0.46 20.55 19.97
C LEU A 246 -0.17 19.06 20.23
N ARG A 247 0.82 18.75 21.09
CA ARG A 247 1.34 17.39 21.29
C ARG A 247 0.32 16.43 21.89
N ASP A 248 -0.49 16.93 22.82
CA ASP A 248 -1.44 16.12 23.58
C ASP A 248 -2.82 16.04 22.92
N LEU A 249 -2.99 16.75 21.80
CA LEU A 249 -4.24 16.74 21.04
C LEU A 249 -4.44 15.40 20.33
N ARG A 250 -5.69 14.93 20.29
CA ARG A 250 -6.07 13.76 19.49
C ARG A 250 -6.04 14.12 18.02
N LEU A 251 -4.89 13.87 17.38
CA LEU A 251 -4.59 14.26 16.00
C LEU A 251 -5.08 13.20 14.99
N TYR A 252 -6.13 13.51 14.23
CA TYR A 252 -6.45 12.77 13.01
C TYR A 252 -5.39 13.02 11.93
N HIS A 253 -5.07 11.99 11.15
CA HIS A 253 -4.27 12.11 9.92
C HIS A 253 -4.61 10.98 8.91
N PRO A 254 -4.31 11.16 7.61
CA PRO A 254 -4.41 10.13 6.59
C PRO A 254 -3.65 8.85 6.95
N TRP A 255 -4.20 7.71 6.55
CA TRP A 255 -3.64 6.37 6.80
C TRP A 255 -2.17 6.25 6.39
N GLY A 256 -1.82 6.75 5.20
CA GLY A 256 -0.46 6.68 4.66
C GLY A 256 0.58 7.47 5.46
N TRP A 257 0.17 8.40 6.31
CA TRP A 257 1.09 9.24 7.10
C TRP A 257 1.38 8.70 8.50
N GLY A 258 0.60 7.73 8.99
CA GLY A 258 0.69 7.26 10.36
C GLY A 258 2.04 6.68 10.75
N GLY A 259 2.62 5.84 9.89
CA GLY A 259 3.94 5.26 10.15
C GLY A 259 5.04 6.34 10.25
N TYR A 260 4.98 7.35 9.39
CA TYR A 260 5.93 8.46 9.40
C TYR A 260 5.74 9.38 10.61
N LEU A 261 4.49 9.71 10.96
CA LEU A 261 4.17 10.51 12.15
C LEU A 261 4.65 9.80 13.43
N GLY A 262 4.36 8.51 13.58
CA GLY A 262 4.83 7.72 14.71
C GLY A 262 6.35 7.64 14.81
N TYR A 263 7.03 7.49 13.66
CA TYR A 263 8.48 7.49 13.59
C TYR A 263 9.11 8.84 13.99
N ARG A 264 8.55 9.97 13.52
CA ARG A 264 9.15 11.30 13.69
C ARG A 264 8.75 12.03 14.95
N LEU A 265 7.54 11.79 15.47
CA LEU A 265 7.05 12.39 16.71
C LEU A 265 7.47 11.60 17.96
N GLY A 266 7.85 10.33 17.77
CA GLY A 266 8.44 9.49 18.81
C GLY A 266 7.41 8.65 19.57
N PRO A 267 7.89 7.77 20.47
CA PRO A 267 7.09 6.69 21.06
C PRO A 267 5.94 7.14 21.98
N GLY A 268 5.95 8.38 22.45
CA GLY A 268 4.88 8.94 23.29
C GLY A 268 3.67 9.46 22.50
N THR A 269 3.80 9.64 21.19
CA THR A 269 2.70 10.18 20.37
C THR A 269 1.78 9.07 19.90
N LYS A 270 0.50 9.17 20.23
CA LYS A 270 -0.53 8.27 19.71
C LYS A 270 -0.90 8.70 18.30
N VAL A 271 -0.56 7.88 17.32
CA VAL A 271 -1.05 8.04 15.94
C VAL A 271 -2.48 7.51 15.84
N PHE A 272 -3.32 8.18 15.07
CA PHE A 272 -4.74 7.85 14.94
C PHE A 272 -4.95 6.50 14.24
N GLN A 273 -4.11 6.23 13.23
CA GLN A 273 -4.09 5.00 12.44
C GLN A 273 -2.70 4.84 11.82
N ASP A 274 -2.34 3.68 11.27
CA ASP A 274 -1.16 3.57 10.40
C ASP A 274 -1.22 2.39 9.43
N GLY A 275 -0.13 2.21 8.68
CA GLY A 275 0.01 1.18 7.65
C GLY A 275 -0.03 -0.27 8.12
N ARG A 276 -0.13 -0.55 9.42
CA ARG A 276 -0.22 -1.91 9.95
C ARG A 276 -1.65 -2.45 9.75
N TYR A 277 -1.76 -3.76 9.54
CA TYR A 277 -2.99 -4.47 9.16
C TYR A 277 -4.14 -4.45 10.20
N LEU A 278 -4.06 -3.63 11.25
CA LEU A 278 -4.99 -3.61 12.38
C LEU A 278 -6.14 -2.59 12.22
N PHE A 279 -6.11 -1.74 11.19
CA PHE A 279 -7.01 -0.57 11.08
C PHE A 279 -8.03 -0.63 9.93
N HIS A 280 -8.32 -1.80 9.35
CA HIS A 280 -9.16 -1.89 8.15
C HIS A 280 -10.59 -1.33 8.38
N GLY A 281 -11.22 -1.65 9.50
CA GLY A 281 -12.55 -1.10 9.83
C GLY A 281 -12.56 0.43 9.97
N LEU A 282 -11.53 1.02 10.57
CA LEU A 282 -11.38 2.47 10.70
C LEU A 282 -11.13 3.14 9.34
N LEU A 283 -10.35 2.50 8.46
CA LEU A 283 -10.09 2.97 7.10
C LEU A 283 -11.39 3.00 6.28
N MET A 284 -12.24 1.98 6.43
CA MET A 284 -13.55 1.93 5.78
C MET A 284 -14.52 2.99 6.33
N GLU A 285 -14.54 3.18 7.66
CA GLU A 285 -15.35 4.22 8.29
C GLU A 285 -14.93 5.61 7.81
N ALA A 286 -13.63 5.92 7.80
CA ALA A 286 -13.10 7.19 7.33
C ALA A 286 -13.42 7.44 5.85
N GLY A 287 -13.27 6.42 4.99
CA GLY A 287 -13.61 6.51 3.56
C GLY A 287 -15.11 6.67 3.27
N ALA A 288 -15.98 6.17 4.16
CA ALA A 288 -17.42 6.44 4.08
C ALA A 288 -17.74 7.86 4.55
N ALA A 289 -17.12 8.30 5.66
CA ALA A 289 -17.30 9.63 6.23
C ALA A 289 -16.85 10.76 5.29
N SER A 290 -15.78 10.55 4.52
CA SER A 290 -15.23 11.55 3.60
C SER A 290 -16.12 11.88 2.40
N ARG A 291 -17.29 11.24 2.25
CA ARG A 291 -18.22 11.47 1.13
C ARG A 291 -19.09 12.70 1.31
N SER A 292 -19.26 13.20 2.53
CA SER A 292 -20.00 14.43 2.80
C SER A 292 -19.40 15.21 3.98
N PRO A 293 -19.56 16.54 4.02
CA PRO A 293 -19.17 17.36 5.16
C PRO A 293 -19.75 16.88 6.49
N GLU A 294 -21.03 16.49 6.51
CA GLU A 294 -21.73 16.05 7.72
C GLU A 294 -21.21 14.71 8.21
N GLY A 295 -20.99 13.77 7.29
CA GLY A 295 -20.41 12.46 7.58
C GLY A 295 -19.01 12.59 8.16
N TRP A 296 -18.21 13.49 7.59
CA TRP A 296 -16.87 13.79 8.05
C TRP A 296 -16.84 14.40 9.45
N GLN A 297 -17.67 15.42 9.71
CA GLN A 297 -17.76 16.03 11.04
C GLN A 297 -18.22 15.01 12.08
N GLY A 298 -19.24 14.19 11.76
CA GLY A 298 -19.70 13.13 12.66
C GLY A 298 -18.62 12.10 12.97
N PHE A 299 -17.75 11.76 12.00
CA PHE A 299 -16.61 10.89 12.23
C PHE A 299 -15.58 11.51 13.18
N LEU A 300 -15.19 12.77 12.95
CA LEU A 300 -14.25 13.48 13.83
C LEU A 300 -14.80 13.62 15.25
N ASP A 301 -16.11 13.85 15.39
CA ASP A 301 -16.79 13.97 16.69
C ASP A 301 -16.85 12.62 17.42
N ARG A 302 -17.24 11.53 16.74
CA ARG A 302 -17.28 10.18 17.33
C ARG A 302 -15.93 9.72 17.88
N HIS A 303 -14.85 10.07 17.20
CA HIS A 303 -13.50 9.69 17.60
C HIS A 303 -12.83 10.70 18.54
N GLY A 304 -13.53 11.78 18.91
CA GLY A 304 -13.03 12.84 19.79
C GLY A 304 -11.76 13.48 19.23
N VAL A 305 -11.77 13.84 17.94
CA VAL A 305 -10.61 14.45 17.28
C VAL A 305 -10.50 15.92 17.67
N ASP A 306 -9.34 16.30 18.20
CA ASP A 306 -9.02 17.66 18.65
C ASP A 306 -8.27 18.46 17.58
N ALA A 307 -7.44 17.79 16.79
CA ALA A 307 -6.68 18.36 15.68
C ALA A 307 -6.75 17.42 14.48
N ALA A 308 -6.68 17.95 13.27
CA ALA A 308 -6.76 17.15 12.06
C ALA A 308 -5.77 17.64 11.03
N LEU A 309 -4.83 16.77 10.66
CA LEU A 309 -3.89 16.96 9.57
C LEU A 309 -4.49 16.31 8.32
N MET A 310 -4.93 17.11 7.34
CA MET A 310 -5.55 16.65 6.09
C MET A 310 -4.61 16.81 4.90
N GLU A 311 -4.85 16.07 3.81
CA GLU A 311 -4.13 16.28 2.56
C GLU A 311 -4.58 17.57 1.85
N ASN A 312 -3.61 18.39 1.43
CA ASN A 312 -3.84 19.56 0.60
C ASN A 312 -3.99 19.15 -0.88
N VAL A 313 -5.09 18.45 -1.19
CA VAL A 313 -5.41 17.99 -2.55
C VAL A 313 -6.09 19.09 -3.39
N PRO A 314 -5.85 19.18 -4.70
CA PRO A 314 -6.41 20.22 -5.57
C PRO A 314 -7.87 19.91 -5.97
N LEU A 315 -8.70 19.62 -4.97
CA LEU A 315 -10.13 19.38 -5.12
C LEU A 315 -10.88 20.68 -4.81
N PHE A 316 -11.79 21.04 -5.71
CA PHE A 316 -12.56 22.27 -5.65
C PHE A 316 -14.06 21.96 -5.68
N GLN A 317 -14.83 22.80 -5.00
CA GLN A 317 -16.29 22.80 -5.02
C GLN A 317 -16.78 24.15 -5.55
N GLU A 318 -17.87 24.13 -6.31
CA GLU A 318 -18.52 25.35 -6.74
C GLU A 318 -19.37 25.90 -5.60
N THR A 319 -19.16 27.18 -5.30
CA THR A 319 -19.95 27.92 -4.32
C THR A 319 -20.44 29.20 -4.97
N THR A 320 -21.73 29.49 -4.86
CA THR A 320 -22.30 30.73 -5.38
C THR A 320 -22.47 31.72 -4.24
N ARG A 321 -21.86 32.89 -4.39
CA ARG A 321 -22.08 34.03 -3.50
C ARG A 321 -23.17 34.92 -4.10
N GLN A 322 -24.13 35.30 -3.27
CA GLN A 322 -25.07 36.37 -3.57
C GLN A 322 -24.61 37.65 -2.87
N TYR A 323 -24.53 38.75 -3.62
CA TYR A 323 -24.14 40.05 -3.10
C TYR A 323 -25.35 40.87 -2.66
N PRO A 324 -25.16 41.94 -1.86
CA PRO A 324 -26.25 42.82 -1.43
C PRO A 324 -27.03 43.47 -2.57
N ASP A 325 -26.40 43.68 -3.72
CA ASP A 325 -27.02 44.21 -4.94
C ASP A 325 -27.86 43.16 -5.72
N GLY A 326 -28.00 41.94 -5.18
CA GLY A 326 -28.73 40.84 -5.80
C GLY A 326 -27.95 40.08 -6.85
N THR A 327 -26.77 40.56 -7.27
CA THR A 327 -25.92 39.85 -8.22
C THR A 327 -25.38 38.56 -7.61
N ARG A 328 -25.10 37.56 -8.46
CA ARG A 328 -24.56 36.27 -8.04
C ARG A 328 -23.27 36.01 -8.78
N ARG A 329 -22.26 35.52 -8.06
CA ARG A 329 -20.99 35.06 -8.64
C ARG A 329 -20.65 33.67 -8.12
N ALA A 330 -20.36 32.76 -9.03
CA ALA A 330 -19.83 31.45 -8.71
C ALA A 330 -18.31 31.55 -8.48
N PHE A 331 -17.83 30.79 -7.51
CA PHE A 331 -16.41 30.63 -7.18
C PHE A 331 -16.09 29.15 -7.11
N ARG A 332 -14.90 28.78 -7.61
CA ARG A 332 -14.33 27.45 -7.36
C ARG A 332 -13.46 27.53 -6.12
N ARG A 333 -13.97 27.02 -5.01
CA ARG A 333 -13.31 27.10 -3.71
C ARG A 333 -12.77 25.75 -3.27
N PRO A 334 -11.70 25.69 -2.47
CA PRO A 334 -11.11 24.42 -2.10
C PRO A 334 -12.05 23.60 -1.20
N PHE A 335 -12.05 22.27 -1.40
CA PHE A 335 -13.02 21.36 -0.77
C PHE A 335 -13.01 21.44 0.76
N TYR A 336 -11.84 21.64 1.38
CA TYR A 336 -11.68 21.59 2.83
C TYR A 336 -12.51 22.64 3.55
N LEU A 337 -12.95 23.72 2.89
CA LEU A 337 -13.79 24.75 3.51
C LEU A 337 -15.16 24.22 3.94
N SER A 338 -15.70 23.27 3.18
CA SER A 338 -16.97 22.61 3.52
C SER A 338 -16.74 21.53 4.60
N PHE A 339 -15.61 20.82 4.53
CA PHE A 339 -15.31 19.72 5.45
C PHE A 339 -14.77 20.18 6.81
N MET A 340 -14.13 21.35 6.88
CA MET A 340 -13.56 21.94 8.09
C MET A 340 -14.12 23.36 8.28
N PRO A 341 -15.39 23.49 8.69
CA PRO A 341 -16.06 24.79 8.77
C PRO A 341 -15.35 25.71 9.78
N ALA A 342 -15.09 26.95 9.38
CA ALA A 342 -14.34 27.93 10.17
C ALA A 342 -14.93 28.22 11.56
N GLY A 343 -16.24 27.99 11.74
CA GLY A 343 -16.90 28.11 13.05
C GLY A 343 -16.54 27.01 14.05
N LYS A 344 -16.04 25.85 13.59
CA LYS A 344 -15.62 24.73 14.44
C LYS A 344 -14.11 24.48 14.42
N TRP A 345 -13.44 24.83 13.32
CA TRP A 345 -12.04 24.51 13.07
C TRP A 345 -11.25 25.77 12.71
N ALA A 346 -10.05 25.87 13.24
CA ALA A 346 -9.07 26.90 12.91
C ALA A 346 -7.93 26.26 12.12
N LEU A 347 -7.60 26.83 10.96
CA LEU A 347 -6.41 26.42 10.19
C LEU A 347 -5.19 27.02 10.88
N VAL A 348 -4.26 26.19 11.35
CA VAL A 348 -3.06 26.67 12.10
C VAL A 348 -1.76 26.49 11.32
N HIS A 349 -1.75 25.60 10.33
CA HIS A 349 -0.60 25.41 9.45
C HIS A 349 -1.05 24.84 8.11
N TRP A 350 -0.34 25.20 7.04
CA TRP A 350 -0.51 24.60 5.73
C TRP A 350 0.80 24.62 4.94
N ASP A 351 0.95 23.61 4.09
CA ASP A 351 2.01 23.48 3.11
C ASP A 351 1.44 22.80 1.84
N ASP A 352 2.29 22.47 0.86
CA ASP A 352 1.84 21.84 -0.40
C ASP A 352 1.21 20.45 -0.21
N ARG A 353 1.42 19.82 0.95
CA ARG A 353 0.95 18.48 1.30
C ARG A 353 -0.11 18.46 2.38
N GLY A 354 0.03 19.25 3.43
CA GLY A 354 -0.75 19.16 4.64
C GLY A 354 -1.55 20.42 4.94
N LEU A 355 -2.74 20.23 5.50
CA LEU A 355 -3.55 21.26 6.14
C LEU A 355 -3.76 20.83 7.59
N LEU A 356 -3.26 21.60 8.56
CA LEU A 356 -3.45 21.30 9.98
C LEU A 356 -4.53 22.20 10.56
N PHE A 357 -5.59 21.56 11.05
CA PHE A 357 -6.70 22.21 11.73
C PHE A 357 -6.70 21.87 13.21
N VAL A 358 -7.10 22.84 14.04
CA VAL A 358 -7.36 22.66 15.47
C VAL A 358 -8.82 22.99 15.76
N ARG A 359 -9.49 22.13 16.52
CA ARG A 359 -10.88 22.34 16.94
C ARG A 359 -10.95 23.53 17.89
N ARG A 360 -11.89 24.44 17.64
CA ARG A 360 -12.13 25.58 18.52
C ARG A 360 -12.62 25.08 19.90
N GLY A 361 -12.14 25.74 20.95
CA GLY A 361 -12.45 25.39 22.34
C GLY A 361 -11.51 24.38 22.97
N VAL A 362 -10.61 23.76 22.20
CA VAL A 362 -9.58 22.85 22.74
C VAL A 362 -8.38 23.61 23.31
N LEU A 363 -7.98 24.70 22.64
CA LEU A 363 -6.93 25.60 23.12
C LEU A 363 -7.54 26.88 23.69
N ALA A 364 -6.79 27.54 24.59
CA ALA A 364 -7.14 28.86 25.07
C ALA A 364 -7.30 29.86 23.89
N PRO A 365 -8.31 30.76 23.91
CA PRO A 365 -8.60 31.65 22.78
C PRO A 365 -7.40 32.47 22.31
N GLU A 366 -6.58 32.97 23.23
CA GLU A 366 -5.40 33.79 22.93
C GLU A 366 -4.32 32.97 22.22
N ARG A 367 -4.14 31.71 22.65
CA ARG A 367 -3.21 30.78 22.02
C ARG A 367 -3.66 30.43 20.62
N LEU A 368 -4.94 30.09 20.45
CA LEU A 368 -5.48 29.74 19.14
C LEU A 368 -5.40 30.93 18.17
N ALA A 369 -5.71 32.14 18.64
CA ALA A 369 -5.64 33.35 17.83
C ALA A 369 -4.21 33.64 17.32
N GLY A 370 -3.17 33.28 18.09
CA GLY A 370 -1.78 33.41 17.67
C GLY A 370 -1.36 32.44 16.56
N LEU A 371 -2.02 31.29 16.46
CA LEU A 371 -1.71 30.23 15.48
C LEU A 371 -2.60 30.28 14.23
N GLU A 372 -3.84 30.74 14.38
CA GLU A 372 -4.85 30.67 13.33
C GLU A 372 -4.51 31.54 12.11
N TYR A 373 -4.71 30.98 10.91
CA TYR A 373 -4.84 31.70 9.64
C TYR A 373 -6.32 31.98 9.39
N ARG A 374 -6.74 33.24 9.56
CA ARG A 374 -8.14 33.66 9.43
C ARG A 374 -8.50 33.96 7.97
N LEU A 375 -7.59 34.59 7.24
CA LEU A 375 -7.78 35.09 5.88
C LEU A 375 -6.93 34.34 4.85
N ALA A 376 -5.65 34.10 5.14
CA ALA A 376 -4.73 33.41 4.23
C ALA A 376 -5.07 31.91 4.16
N ARG A 377 -5.69 31.51 3.04
CA ARG A 377 -6.19 30.16 2.82
C ARG A 377 -5.59 29.58 1.54
N PRO A 378 -4.99 28.37 1.59
CA PRO A 378 -4.40 27.78 0.40
C PRO A 378 -5.46 27.55 -0.68
N ARG A 379 -5.16 27.98 -1.91
CA ARG A 379 -5.96 27.74 -3.12
C ARG A 379 -7.36 28.37 -3.12
N ASP A 380 -7.58 29.41 -2.32
CA ASP A 380 -8.85 30.19 -2.29
C ASP A 380 -8.65 31.61 -2.86
N ASP A 381 -7.61 31.81 -3.68
CA ASP A 381 -7.12 33.11 -4.12
C ASP A 381 -8.16 33.93 -4.90
N GLU A 382 -9.01 33.27 -5.70
CA GLU A 382 -10.04 33.97 -6.48
C GLU A 382 -11.09 34.63 -5.58
N ALA A 383 -11.60 33.86 -4.60
CA ALA A 383 -12.59 34.36 -3.65
C ALA A 383 -11.97 35.41 -2.73
N LEU A 384 -10.71 35.19 -2.31
CA LEU A 384 -9.95 36.12 -1.48
C LEU A 384 -9.70 37.46 -2.20
N ALA A 385 -9.35 37.43 -3.48
CA ALA A 385 -9.16 38.64 -4.29
C ALA A 385 -10.47 39.41 -4.50
N ASP A 386 -11.61 38.72 -4.59
CA ASP A 386 -12.92 39.37 -4.69
C ASP A 386 -13.30 40.13 -3.43
N VAL A 387 -13.19 39.50 -2.25
CA VAL A 387 -13.47 40.16 -0.97
C VAL A 387 -12.49 41.29 -0.69
N LEU A 388 -11.23 41.16 -1.09
CA LEU A 388 -10.20 42.19 -0.93
C LEU A 388 -10.50 43.41 -1.79
N ARG A 389 -10.82 43.22 -3.08
CA ARG A 389 -11.20 44.34 -3.98
C ARG A 389 -12.43 45.10 -3.49
N ARG A 390 -13.34 44.42 -2.79
CA ARG A 390 -14.55 45.00 -2.22
C ARG A 390 -14.34 45.64 -0.84
N GLY A 391 -13.14 45.55 -0.26
CA GLY A 391 -12.83 46.12 1.06
C GLY A 391 -13.51 45.39 2.21
N GLU A 392 -13.91 44.13 2.02
CA GLU A 392 -14.68 43.35 3.01
C GLU A 392 -13.79 42.65 4.05
N ILE A 393 -12.47 42.65 3.84
CA ILE A 393 -11.49 42.03 4.72
C ILE A 393 -10.34 43.00 5.02
N ASP A 394 -9.68 42.80 6.15
CA ASP A 394 -8.50 43.55 6.56
C ASP A 394 -7.28 43.12 5.73
N ALA A 395 -6.88 43.98 4.78
CA ALA A 395 -5.70 43.77 3.94
C ALA A 395 -4.40 43.65 4.75
N ALA A 396 -4.27 44.40 5.86
CA ALA A 396 -3.08 44.36 6.70
C ALA A 396 -2.99 43.05 7.49
N LEU A 397 -4.13 42.50 7.91
CA LEU A 397 -4.17 41.15 8.48
C LEU A 397 -3.76 40.08 7.46
N LEU A 398 -4.28 40.16 6.23
CA LEU A 398 -3.95 39.19 5.18
C LEU A 398 -2.44 39.19 4.87
N GLU A 399 -1.83 40.37 4.72
CA GLU A 399 -0.40 40.47 4.44
C GLU A 399 0.46 39.98 5.62
N ARG A 400 0.05 40.25 6.87
CA ARG A 400 0.72 39.66 8.05
C ARG A 400 0.66 38.14 8.07
N GLU A 401 -0.50 37.56 7.75
CA GLU A 401 -0.65 36.11 7.68
C GLU A 401 0.18 35.49 6.55
N ARG A 402 0.26 36.14 5.37
CA ARG A 402 1.13 35.70 4.27
C ARG A 402 2.61 35.75 4.64
N ALA A 403 3.06 36.85 5.24
CA ALA A 403 4.43 36.98 5.71
C ALA A 403 4.78 35.93 6.79
N ARG A 404 3.84 35.64 7.71
CA ARG A 404 4.00 34.54 8.68
C ARG A 404 4.17 33.19 7.97
N HIS A 405 3.33 32.90 6.99
CA HIS A 405 3.43 31.65 6.25
C HIS A 405 4.76 31.53 5.49
N GLU A 406 5.23 32.59 4.86
CA GLU A 406 6.54 32.61 4.19
C GLU A 406 7.69 32.35 5.18
N ALA A 407 7.67 32.99 6.34
CA ALA A 407 8.66 32.78 7.39
C ALA A 407 8.63 31.34 7.94
N GLU A 408 7.43 30.80 8.22
CA GLU A 408 7.25 29.39 8.58
C GLU A 408 7.76 28.46 7.47
N SER A 409 7.59 28.83 6.21
CA SER A 409 8.04 28.02 5.08
C SER A 409 9.54 27.99 4.88
N GLN A 410 10.25 29.03 5.32
CA GLN A 410 11.71 29.07 5.28
C GLN A 410 12.33 28.41 6.52
N ALA A 411 11.65 28.48 7.67
CA ALA A 411 12.13 27.93 8.93
C ALA A 411 11.89 26.42 9.08
N LEU A 412 10.82 25.91 8.47
CA LEU A 412 10.41 24.49 8.49
C LEU A 412 10.87 23.78 7.24
#